data_AF-A0A414PLX7-F1
#
_entry.id   AF-A0A414PLX7-F1
#
_cell.length_a   1.000
_cell.length_b   1.000
_cell.length_c   1.000
_cell.angle_alpha   90.00
_cell.angle_beta   90.00
_cell.angle_gamma   90.00
#
_symmetry.space_group_name_H-M   'P 1'
#
loop_
_entity.id
_entity.type
_entity.pdbx_description
1 polymer ?
#
loop_
_entity_poly.entity_id
_entity_poly.type
_entity_poly.pdbx_seq_one_letter_code
_entity_poly.pdbx_strand_id
1 'polypeptide(L)' 'MPSNIPATTIRIDPEVKREATAILDELGLSMSTAVNAFLRALVREGGMPFEMRVKTPAPDGETAS' A
#
# COMPACT_ATOMS: atom_id res chain seq x y z
N MET A 1 17.30 -2.55 27.49
CA MET A 1 17.96 -2.26 26.20
C MET A 1 16.97 -1.49 25.36
N PRO A 2 17.29 -0.30 24.82
CA PRO A 2 16.39 0.34 23.87
C PRO A 2 16.30 -0.56 22.63
N SER A 3 15.13 -1.13 22.38
CA SER A 3 14.85 -1.85 21.13
C SER A 3 15.02 -0.86 19.98
N ASN A 4 16.14 -0.93 19.29
CA ASN A 4 16.44 -0.07 18.16
C ASN A 4 15.51 -0.46 17.01
N ILE A 5 14.44 0.31 16.79
CA ILE A 5 13.58 0.13 15.63
C ILE A 5 14.42 0.55 14.42
N PRO A 6 14.76 -0.37 13.50
CA PRO A 6 15.61 -0.03 12.37
C PRO A 6 14.89 0.97 11.46
N ALA A 7 15.56 2.07 11.12
CA ALA A 7 15.06 3.00 10.14
C ALA A 7 15.16 2.36 8.74
N THR A 8 14.04 2.25 8.04
CA THR A 8 13.99 1.75 6.66
C THR A 8 13.71 2.92 5.71
N THR A 9 14.65 3.21 4.81
CA THR A 9 14.48 4.24 3.77
C THR A 9 13.89 3.59 2.52
N ILE A 10 12.71 4.06 2.09
CA ILE A 10 12.02 3.57 0.90
C ILE A 10 11.93 4.72 -0.09
N ARG A 11 12.27 4.46 -1.36
CA ARG A 11 12.06 5.42 -2.44
C ARG A 11 10.62 5.28 -2.91
N ILE A 12 9.85 6.35 -2.78
CA ILE A 12 8.45 6.41 -3.16
C ILE A 12 8.31 7.52 -4.18
N ASP A 13 7.51 7.28 -5.20
CA ASP A 13 7.16 8.30 -6.18
C ASP A 13 6.53 9.52 -5.47
N PRO A 14 6.97 10.76 -5.79
CA PRO A 14 6.50 11.95 -5.09
C PRO A 14 5.01 12.21 -5.24
N GLU A 15 4.39 11.81 -6.36
CA GLU A 15 2.94 11.97 -6.57
C GLU A 15 2.17 10.98 -5.70
N VAL A 16 2.56 9.70 -5.76
CA VAL A 16 1.96 8.64 -4.92
C VAL A 16 2.10 8.97 -3.43
N LYS A 17 3.26 9.49 -3.02
CA LYS A 17 3.48 9.92 -1.63
C LYS A 17 2.49 11.01 -1.21
N ARG A 18 2.25 12.01 -2.07
CA ARG A 18 1.32 13.11 -1.77
C ARG A 18 -0.11 12.59 -1.63
N GLU A 19 -0.57 11.79 -2.58
CA GLU A 19 -1.91 11.19 -2.55
C GLU A 19 -2.10 10.30 -1.32
N ALA A 20 -1.15 9.41 -1.05
CA ALA A 20 -1.19 8.55 0.12
C ALA A 20 -1.17 9.37 1.42
N THR A 21 -0.37 10.43 1.50
CA THR A 21 -0.33 11.28 2.70
C THR A 21 -1.66 11.99 2.92
N ALA A 22 -2.30 12.50 1.86
CA ALA A 22 -3.61 13.16 1.98
C ALA A 22 -4.69 12.20 2.50
N ILE A 23 -4.75 10.98 1.94
CA ILE A 23 -5.69 9.93 2.38
C ILE A 23 -5.43 9.54 3.84
N LEU A 24 -4.15 9.36 4.21
CA LEU A 24 -3.78 9.00 5.56
C LEU A 24 -4.07 10.11 6.57
N ASP A 25 -3.90 11.38 6.19
CA ASP A 25 -4.20 12.54 7.02
C ASP A 25 -5.71 12.64 7.32
N GLU A 26 -6.57 12.41 6.31
CA GLU A 26 -8.02 12.32 6.52
C GLU A 26 -8.42 11.17 7.46
N LEU A 27 -7.65 10.08 7.47
CA LEU A 27 -7.85 8.95 8.37
C LEU A 27 -7.20 9.17 9.76
N GLY A 28 -6.47 10.28 9.97
CA GLY A 28 -5.74 10.55 11.21
C GLY A 28 -4.53 9.63 11.43
N LEU A 29 -3.96 9.07 10.37
CA LEU A 29 -2.85 8.12 10.39
C LEU A 29 -1.56 8.76 9.88
N SER A 30 -0.45 8.46 10.56
CA SER A 30 0.87 8.80 10.03
C SER A 30 1.31 7.80 8.96
N MET A 31 2.14 8.25 8.02
CA MET A 31 2.76 7.37 7.01
C MET A 31 3.45 6.16 7.66
N SER A 32 4.16 6.38 8.77
CA SER A 32 4.84 5.33 9.54
C SER A 32 3.85 4.31 10.12
N THR A 33 2.70 4.77 10.61
CA THR A 33 1.64 3.90 11.15
C THR A 33 1.03 3.06 10.04
N ALA A 34 0.72 3.66 8.89
CA ALA A 34 0.15 2.99 7.74
C ALA A 34 1.09 1.90 7.19
N VAL A 35 2.37 2.22 7.01
CA VAL A 35 3.37 1.27 6.54
C VAL A 35 3.54 0.11 7.54
N ASN A 36 3.58 0.39 8.85
CA ASN A 36 3.65 -0.66 9.86
C ASN A 36 2.40 -1.55 9.87
N ALA A 37 1.21 -0.97 9.71
CA ALA A 37 -0.04 -1.71 9.62
C ALA A 37 -0.06 -2.62 8.39
N PHE A 38 0.41 -2.11 7.25
CA PHE A 38 0.53 -2.86 6.01
C PHE A 38 1.49 -4.05 6.15
N LEU A 39 2.67 -3.85 6.75
CA LEU A 39 3.64 -4.93 7.01
C LEU A 39 3.07 -5.98 7.97
N ARG A 40 2.29 -5.58 8.97
CA ARG A 40 1.60 -6.54 9.87
C ARG A 40 0.52 -7.33 9.15
N ALA A 41 -0.22 -6.71 8.24
CA ALA A 41 -1.22 -7.38 7.43
C ALA A 41 -0.59 -8.42 6.50
N LEU A 42 0.52 -8.06 5.84
CA LEU A 42 1.34 -8.98 5.04
C LEU A 42 1.75 -10.22 5.83
N VAL A 43 2.30 -10.03 7.03
CA VAL A 43 2.72 -11.14 7.91
C VAL A 43 1.54 -11.99 8.36
N ARG A 44 0.39 -11.36 8.62
CA ARG A 44 -0.82 -12.05 9.09
C ARG A 44 -1.43 -12.95 8.00
N GLU A 45 -1.48 -12.50 6.76
CA GLU A 45 -2.02 -13.29 5.64
C GLU A 45 -0.99 -14.23 5.01
N GLY A 46 0.31 -14.03 5.26
CA GLY A 46 1.36 -14.80 4.59
C GLY A 46 1.50 -14.45 3.10
N GLY A 47 1.03 -13.27 2.70
CA GLY A 47 0.95 -12.80 1.32
C GLY A 47 0.50 -11.34 1.24
N MET A 48 0.39 -10.78 0.04
CA MET A 48 -0.08 -9.41 -0.17
C MET A 48 -1.49 -9.22 0.41
N PRO A 49 -1.73 -8.24 1.30
CA PRO A 49 -3.02 -8.01 1.95
C PRO A 49 -4.04 -7.31 1.03
N PHE A 50 -3.68 -7.16 -0.24
CA PHE A 50 -4.57 -6.72 -1.29
C PHE A 50 -4.53 -7.72 -2.42
N GLU A 51 -5.68 -7.88 -3.10
CA GLU A 51 -5.76 -8.62 -4.34
C GLU A 51 -4.84 -7.93 -5.38
N MET A 52 -3.73 -8.58 -5.74
CA MET A 52 -2.89 -8.15 -6.86
C MET A 52 -3.65 -8.36 -8.17
N ARG A 53 -4.51 -7.40 -8.50
CA ARG A 53 -5.13 -7.32 -9.82
C ARG A 53 -4.19 -6.57 -10.75
N VAL A 54 -3.82 -7.21 -11.86
CA VAL A 54 -3.36 -6.44 -13.01
C VAL A 54 -4.54 -5.56 -13.39
N LYS A 55 -4.35 -4.24 -13.50
CA LYS A 55 -5.28 -3.41 -14.27
C LYS A 55 -5.20 -3.96 -15.70
N THR A 56 -5.94 -5.03 -16.00
CA THR A 56 -6.29 -5.34 -17.36
C THR A 56 -7.07 -4.12 -17.80
N PRO A 57 -6.60 -3.31 -18.77
CA PRO A 57 -7.53 -2.43 -19.44
C PRO A 57 -8.64 -3.36 -19.90
N ALA A 58 -9.87 -3.14 -19.47
CA ALA A 58 -10.99 -3.85 -20.03
C ALA A 58 -10.82 -3.78 -21.56
N PRO A 59 -10.68 -4.91 -22.29
CA PRO A 59 -11.23 -4.89 -23.61
C PRO A 59 -12.73 -4.72 -23.38
N ASP A 60 -13.18 -3.54 -23.81
CA ASP A 60 -14.55 -3.21 -24.15
C ASP A 60 -15.27 -4.45 -24.75
N GLY A 61 -16.58 -4.54 -24.53
CA GLY A 61 -17.37 -5.70 -24.94
C GLY A 61 -17.35 -5.99 -26.45
N GLU A 62 -18.12 -7.03 -26.81
CA GLU A 62 -18.43 -7.46 -28.19
C GLU A 62 -17.40 -8.48 -28.75
N THR A 63 -17.70 -9.69 -29.21
CA THR A 63 -18.94 -10.37 -29.64
C THR A 63 -18.72 -11.89 -29.65
N ALA A 64 -19.85 -12.61 -29.68
CA ALA A 64 -20.05 -14.04 -29.87
C ALA A 64 -19.05 -14.81 -30.77
N SER A 65 -18.72 -16.03 -30.36
CA SER A 65 -18.94 -17.27 -31.14
C SER A 65 -18.81 -18.50 -30.23
#